data_AF-A0A1Y1KMW0-F1
#
_entry.id   AF-A0A1Y1KMW0-F1
#
_cell.length_a   1.000
_cell.length_b   1.000
_cell.length_c   1.000
_cell.angle_alpha   90.00
_cell.angle_beta   90.00
_cell.angle_gamma   90.00
#
_symmetry.space_group_name_H-M   'P 1'
#
loop_
_entity.id
_entity.type
_entity.pdbx_description
1 polymer ?
#
loop_
_entity_poly.entity_id
_entity_poly.type
_entity_poly.pdbx_seq_one_letter_code
_entity_poly.pdbx_strand_id
1 'polypeptide(L)'
;PASKPVPKKREAEADANENSFAKKPKFNNFNKNNSFSGNGKSNTPFRRINDEAVRIDPRLQNNSFEAKKNARGSWGERANYDLKNTRGKMFKHEKTKKKRGSYRGGTIDLGVNSIKFD
;
A
#
# COMPACT_ATOMS: atom_id res chain seq x y z
N PRO A 1 -35.98 -34.62 -28.12
CA PRO A 1 -35.72 -33.34 -27.42
C PRO A 1 -35.18 -33.61 -26.00
N ALA A 2 -33.86 -33.55 -25.82
CA ALA A 2 -33.20 -33.86 -24.55
C ALA A 2 -33.29 -32.68 -23.56
N SER A 3 -33.71 -32.94 -22.33
CA SER A 3 -33.80 -31.97 -21.24
C SER A 3 -32.41 -31.61 -20.70
N LYS A 4 -32.17 -30.32 -20.45
CA LYS A 4 -30.92 -29.82 -19.86
C LYS A 4 -30.91 -30.03 -18.34
N PRO A 5 -29.76 -30.35 -17.71
CA PRO A 5 -29.69 -30.55 -16.26
C PRO A 5 -29.66 -29.21 -15.51
N VAL A 6 -30.39 -29.14 -14.39
CA VAL A 6 -30.52 -28.00 -13.47
C VAL A 6 -29.25 -27.86 -12.60
N PRO A 7 -28.74 -26.64 -12.33
CA PRO A 7 -27.57 -26.45 -11.50
C PRO A 7 -27.88 -26.66 -10.00
N LYS A 8 -27.09 -27.55 -9.38
CA LYS A 8 -27.13 -27.92 -7.96
C LYS A 8 -26.63 -26.75 -7.09
N LYS A 9 -27.50 -26.15 -6.28
CA LYS A 9 -27.13 -25.23 -5.19
C LYS A 9 -26.26 -26.00 -4.19
N ARG A 10 -25.07 -25.47 -3.85
CA ARG A 10 -24.28 -25.96 -2.71
C ARG A 10 -24.64 -25.08 -1.52
N GLU A 11 -25.33 -25.67 -0.55
CA GLU A 11 -25.52 -25.10 0.76
C GLU A 11 -24.19 -25.23 1.51
N ALA A 12 -23.67 -24.12 2.02
CA ALA A 12 -22.49 -24.10 2.86
C ALA A 12 -22.96 -24.19 4.31
N GLU A 13 -22.71 -25.34 4.95
CA GLU A 13 -22.86 -25.54 6.38
C GLU A 13 -21.88 -24.60 7.11
N ALA A 14 -22.42 -23.73 7.95
CA ALA A 14 -21.66 -22.80 8.77
C ALA A 14 -21.45 -23.43 10.15
N ASP A 15 -20.28 -24.02 10.34
CA ASP A 15 -19.83 -24.55 11.62
C ASP A 15 -19.55 -23.43 12.64
N ALA A 16 -20.13 -23.64 13.83
CA ALA A 16 -19.66 -23.28 15.16
C ALA A 16 -19.20 -21.83 15.43
N ASN A 17 -20.16 -21.03 15.87
CA ASN A 17 -19.95 -19.89 16.75
C ASN A 17 -19.92 -20.37 18.20
N GLU A 18 -18.75 -20.43 18.85
CA GLU A 18 -18.57 -20.12 20.28
C GLU A 18 -17.10 -19.78 20.55
N ASN A 19 -16.80 -18.51 20.78
CA ASN A 19 -15.50 -18.08 21.31
C ASN A 19 -15.73 -17.20 22.53
N SER A 20 -15.96 -17.84 23.68
CA SER A 20 -16.10 -17.20 24.98
C SER A 20 -14.72 -16.79 25.51
N PHE A 21 -14.33 -15.55 25.23
CA PHE A 21 -13.06 -14.97 25.72
C PHE A 21 -13.13 -14.75 27.23
N ALA A 22 -12.64 -15.72 28.00
CA ALA A 22 -12.47 -15.63 29.44
C ALA A 22 -11.49 -14.48 29.79
N LYS A 23 -12.02 -13.40 30.39
CA LYS A 23 -11.22 -12.24 30.83
C LYS A 23 -10.45 -12.59 32.11
N LYS A 24 -9.12 -12.69 32.00
CA LYS A 24 -8.19 -12.82 33.12
C LYS A 24 -8.15 -11.53 33.98
N PRO A 25 -7.89 -11.61 35.30
CA PRO A 25 -7.91 -10.45 36.18
C PRO A 25 -6.77 -9.47 35.88
N LYS A 26 -7.07 -8.18 36.03
CA LYS A 26 -6.09 -7.09 35.85
C LYS A 26 -5.22 -6.97 37.09
N PHE A 27 -3.94 -7.32 36.96
CA PHE A 27 -2.92 -6.93 37.92
C PHE A 27 -2.46 -5.51 37.59
N ASN A 28 -3.00 -4.53 38.33
CA ASN A 28 -2.43 -3.19 38.39
C ASN A 28 -1.23 -3.25 39.34
N ASN A 29 -0.01 -3.03 38.81
CA ASN A 29 1.11 -2.53 39.61
C ASN A 29 2.24 -2.05 38.69
N PHE A 30 2.23 -0.75 38.38
CA PHE A 30 3.43 -0.04 37.95
C PHE A 30 3.58 1.22 38.81
N ASN A 31 4.14 1.02 40.01
CA ASN A 31 4.84 2.10 40.70
C ASN A 31 6.26 2.14 40.14
N LYS A 32 6.61 3.22 39.43
CA LYS A 32 7.95 3.80 39.52
C LYS A 32 7.95 5.25 39.06
N ASN A 33 7.81 6.11 40.07
CA ASN A 33 8.42 7.43 40.08
C ASN A 33 9.90 7.27 39.76
N ASN A 34 10.37 7.86 38.67
CA ASN A 34 11.76 8.25 38.55
C ASN A 34 11.81 9.61 37.86
N SER A 35 11.83 10.65 38.69
CA SER A 35 12.11 12.02 38.30
C SER A 35 13.57 12.13 37.87
N PHE A 36 13.85 11.83 36.61
CA PHE A 36 15.09 12.25 35.97
C PHE A 36 14.87 13.61 35.31
N SER A 37 15.14 14.67 36.06
CA SER A 37 15.34 16.01 35.54
C SER A 37 16.68 16.06 34.81
N GLY A 38 16.64 15.84 33.51
CA GLY A 38 17.75 16.12 32.61
C GLY A 38 17.21 16.00 31.20
N ASN A 39 17.11 17.12 30.48
CA ASN A 39 16.55 17.28 29.13
C ASN A 39 16.51 15.96 28.34
N GLY A 40 15.45 15.19 28.60
CA GLY A 40 15.36 13.80 28.22
C GLY A 40 14.91 13.78 26.79
N LYS A 41 15.81 13.40 25.88
CA LYS A 41 15.42 13.05 24.51
C LYS A 41 14.20 12.14 24.61
N SER A 42 13.11 12.52 23.92
CA SER A 42 11.87 11.74 23.92
C SER A 42 12.20 10.27 23.68
N ASN A 43 11.48 9.36 24.38
CA ASN A 43 11.66 7.92 24.26
C ASN A 43 11.36 7.49 22.81
N THR A 44 12.38 7.60 21.95
CA THR A 44 12.30 7.28 20.55
C THR A 44 12.76 5.84 20.38
N PRO A 45 12.02 5.03 19.60
CA PRO A 45 12.42 3.65 19.36
C PRO A 45 13.79 3.63 18.66
N PHE A 46 14.58 2.58 18.87
CA PHE A 46 15.85 2.39 18.16
C PHE A 46 15.62 2.45 16.65
N ARG A 47 16.38 3.31 15.96
CA ARG A 47 16.38 3.44 14.50
C ARG A 47 17.76 3.09 13.97
N ARG A 48 17.82 2.36 12.86
CA ARG A 48 19.08 2.05 12.17
C ARG A 48 19.60 3.21 11.33
N ILE A 49 18.68 4.07 10.88
CA ILE A 49 18.94 5.22 10.03
C ILE A 49 18.48 6.46 10.80
N ASN A 50 19.35 7.47 10.85
CA ASN A 50 19.04 8.76 11.45
C ASN A 50 18.50 9.68 10.35
N ASP A 51 17.18 9.79 10.22
CA ASP A 51 16.51 10.55 9.15
C ASP A 51 17.01 12.01 9.05
N GLU A 52 17.38 12.62 10.18
CA GLU A 52 17.88 13.99 10.28
C GLU A 52 19.25 14.20 9.61
N ALA A 53 20.08 13.16 9.55
CA ALA A 53 21.42 13.23 9.00
C ALA A 53 21.47 12.84 7.51
N VAL A 54 20.37 12.32 6.95
CA VAL A 54 20.32 11.84 5.56
C VAL A 54 20.01 13.01 4.62
N ARG A 55 21.02 13.41 3.83
CA ARG A 55 20.83 14.36 2.74
C ARG A 55 20.41 13.60 1.48
N ILE A 56 19.20 13.89 0.97
CA ILE A 56 18.67 13.32 -0.28
C ILE A 56 18.93 14.32 -1.41
N ASP A 57 19.50 13.85 -2.53
CA ASP A 57 19.63 14.65 -3.76
C ASP A 57 18.24 15.15 -4.18
N PRO A 58 18.05 16.46 -4.43
CA PRO A 58 16.81 17.03 -4.96
C PRO A 58 16.19 16.24 -6.12
N ARG A 59 17.01 15.64 -6.99
CA ARG A 59 16.56 14.84 -8.15
C ARG A 59 15.84 13.55 -7.75
N LEU A 60 16.10 13.03 -6.55
CA LEU A 60 15.61 11.74 -6.05
C LEU A 60 14.54 11.90 -4.96
N GLN A 61 14.09 13.13 -4.70
CA GLN A 61 13.12 13.38 -3.62
C GLN A 61 11.73 12.80 -3.88
N ASN A 62 11.36 12.58 -5.15
CA ASN A 62 10.00 12.22 -5.52
C ASN A 62 9.94 11.02 -6.48
N ASN A 63 9.30 9.93 -6.03
CA ASN A 63 9.09 8.70 -6.81
C ASN A 63 7.70 8.63 -7.49
N SER A 64 6.90 9.69 -7.42
CA SER A 64 5.60 9.73 -8.07
C SER A 64 5.72 9.64 -9.60
N PHE A 65 4.68 9.13 -10.25
CA PHE A 65 4.60 9.11 -11.71
C PHE A 65 4.74 10.52 -12.32
N GLU A 66 4.19 11.54 -11.66
CA GLU A 66 4.20 12.93 -12.13
C GLU A 66 5.60 13.55 -12.12
N ALA A 67 6.48 13.07 -11.24
CA ALA A 67 7.89 13.51 -11.19
C ALA A 67 8.74 12.95 -12.34
N LYS A 68 8.25 11.91 -13.05
CA LYS A 68 8.96 11.37 -14.22
C LYS A 68 9.00 12.43 -15.33
N LYS A 69 10.17 12.58 -15.97
CA LYS A 69 10.29 13.35 -17.21
C LYS A 69 9.31 12.81 -18.27
N ASN A 70 8.63 13.72 -18.97
CA ASN A 70 7.61 13.40 -19.97
C ASN A 70 6.46 12.52 -19.43
N ALA A 71 6.09 12.66 -18.14
CA ALA A 71 4.95 11.91 -17.58
C ALA A 71 3.61 12.29 -18.23
N ARG A 72 3.42 13.58 -18.47
CA ARG A 72 2.24 14.15 -19.12
C ARG A 72 2.13 13.67 -20.57
N GLY A 73 0.95 13.22 -20.99
CA GLY A 73 0.69 12.72 -22.34
C GLY A 73 1.34 11.37 -22.66
N SER A 74 2.00 10.73 -21.70
CA SER A 74 2.64 9.43 -21.93
C SER A 74 1.66 8.26 -21.87
N TRP A 75 2.08 7.11 -22.40
CA TRP A 75 1.30 5.87 -22.42
C TRP A 75 0.76 5.48 -21.05
N GLY A 76 1.50 5.77 -19.96
CA GLY A 76 1.13 5.40 -18.59
C GLY A 76 0.22 6.39 -17.86
N GLU A 77 -0.03 7.58 -18.40
CA GLU A 77 -0.72 8.67 -17.68
C GLU A 77 -2.14 8.29 -17.26
N ARG A 78 -2.94 7.76 -18.20
CA ARG A 78 -4.33 7.36 -17.93
C ARG A 78 -4.39 6.22 -16.91
N ALA A 79 -3.49 5.26 -17.02
CA ALA A 79 -3.37 4.16 -16.06
C ALA A 79 -3.02 4.66 -14.65
N ASN A 80 -2.12 5.65 -14.54
CA ASN A 80 -1.79 6.27 -13.25
C ASN A 80 -3.02 6.95 -12.65
N TYR A 81 -3.78 7.71 -13.43
CA TYR A 81 -5.01 8.34 -12.95
C TYR A 81 -6.06 7.36 -12.41
N ASP A 82 -6.28 6.27 -13.14
CA ASP A 82 -7.24 5.23 -12.76
C ASP A 82 -6.79 4.44 -11.52
N LEU A 83 -5.51 4.09 -11.43
CA LEU A 83 -5.04 3.11 -10.46
C LEU A 83 -4.36 3.71 -9.22
N LYS A 84 -3.99 5.00 -9.22
CA LYS A 84 -3.21 5.63 -8.12
C LYS A 84 -3.85 5.49 -6.74
N ASN A 85 -5.19 5.49 -6.68
CA ASN A 85 -5.93 5.43 -5.42
C ASN A 85 -6.20 3.98 -4.96
N THR A 86 -5.89 3.01 -5.81
CA THR A 86 -6.25 1.60 -5.62
C THR A 86 -5.06 0.85 -5.04
N ARG A 87 -5.29 0.04 -4.00
CA ARG A 87 -4.23 -0.72 -3.32
C ARG A 87 -4.68 -2.15 -3.02
N GLY A 88 -3.71 -3.06 -2.85
CA GLY A 88 -3.94 -4.44 -2.41
C GLY A 88 -4.93 -5.22 -3.29
N LYS A 89 -5.90 -5.90 -2.65
CA LYS A 89 -6.91 -6.73 -3.33
C LYS A 89 -7.73 -5.91 -4.35
N MET A 90 -8.09 -4.67 -4.01
CA MET A 90 -8.87 -3.80 -4.90
C MET A 90 -8.09 -3.42 -6.15
N PHE A 91 -6.77 -3.19 -6.04
CA PHE A 91 -5.92 -2.94 -7.22
C PHE A 91 -5.99 -4.09 -8.23
N LYS A 92 -5.94 -5.36 -7.77
CA LYS A 92 -6.02 -6.52 -8.67
C LYS A 92 -7.36 -6.55 -9.42
N HIS A 93 -8.47 -6.31 -8.72
CA HIS A 93 -9.80 -6.28 -9.34
C HIS A 93 -9.92 -5.12 -10.33
N GLU A 94 -9.50 -3.92 -9.94
CA GLU A 94 -9.60 -2.72 -10.75
C GLU A 94 -8.70 -2.78 -11.99
N LYS A 95 -7.45 -3.22 -11.84
CA LYS A 95 -6.55 -3.52 -12.95
C LYS A 95 -7.16 -4.54 -13.90
N THR A 96 -7.74 -5.63 -13.40
CA THR A 96 -8.32 -6.68 -14.27
C THR A 96 -9.53 -6.15 -15.04
N LYS A 97 -10.38 -5.35 -14.39
CA LYS A 97 -11.54 -4.71 -15.01
C LYS A 97 -11.11 -3.74 -16.12
N LYS A 98 -10.11 -2.89 -15.85
CA LYS A 98 -9.57 -1.92 -16.80
C LYS A 98 -8.74 -2.56 -17.92
N LYS A 99 -8.05 -3.68 -17.64
CA LYS A 99 -7.29 -4.49 -18.62
C LYS A 99 -8.20 -5.18 -19.64
N ARG A 100 -9.44 -5.52 -19.28
CA ARG A 100 -10.36 -6.28 -20.15
C ARG A 100 -10.86 -5.49 -21.37
N GLY A 101 -10.59 -4.17 -21.45
CA GLY A 101 -10.78 -3.37 -22.65
C GLY A 101 -9.45 -3.10 -23.39
N SER A 102 -9.54 -2.63 -24.64
CA SER A 102 -8.36 -2.13 -25.37
C SER A 102 -7.89 -0.81 -24.73
N TYR A 103 -7.00 -0.88 -23.75
CA TYR A 103 -6.37 0.31 -23.16
C TYR A 103 -5.70 1.13 -24.27
N ARG A 104 -6.05 2.42 -24.36
CA ARG A 104 -5.42 3.40 -25.26
C ARG A 104 -4.83 4.53 -24.43
N GLY A 105 -3.54 4.41 -24.15
CA GLY A 105 -2.76 5.43 -23.47
C GLY A 105 -2.38 6.60 -24.37
N GLY A 106 -1.51 7.48 -23.86
CA GLY A 106 -0.84 8.52 -24.64
C GLY A 106 0.33 7.99 -25.48
N THR A 107 1.34 8.80 -25.77
CA THR A 107 2.48 8.40 -26.60
C THR A 107 3.49 7.54 -25.82
N ILE A 108 4.18 6.63 -26.51
CA ILE A 108 5.30 5.89 -25.91
C ILE A 108 6.52 6.81 -25.94
N ASP A 109 7.00 7.16 -24.75
CA ASP A 109 8.25 7.91 -24.55
C ASP A 109 9.44 6.97 -24.80
N LEU A 110 10.28 7.30 -25.78
CA LEU A 110 11.51 6.58 -26.13
C LEU A 110 12.77 7.28 -25.57
N GLY A 111 12.60 8.33 -24.78
CA GLY A 111 13.71 9.09 -24.19
C GLY A 111 14.43 8.38 -23.05
N VAL A 112 15.61 8.87 -22.70
CA VAL A 112 16.42 8.38 -21.58
C VAL A 112 16.15 9.20 -20.32
N ASN A 113 15.77 8.51 -19.24
CA ASN A 113 15.43 9.13 -17.95
C ASN A 113 16.45 8.86 -16.83
N SER A 114 17.60 8.23 -17.16
CA SER A 114 18.67 7.98 -16.19
C SER A 114 19.34 9.26 -15.72
N ILE A 115 19.79 9.26 -14.48
CA ILE A 115 20.63 10.33 -13.90
C ILE A 115 22.04 9.77 -13.68
N LYS A 116 23.06 10.60 -13.92
CA LYS A 116 24.44 10.27 -13.57
C LYS A 116 24.65 10.60 -12.08
N PHE A 117 25.30 9.69 -11.36
CA PHE A 117 25.82 9.96 -10.03
C PHE A 117 27.23 10.56 -10.16
N ASP A 118 27.50 11.58 -9.34
CA ASP A 118 28.83 12.18 -9.22
C ASP A 118 29.70 11.41 -8.22
#